data_AF-A0A382YYC0-F1
#
_entry.id   AF-A0A382YYC0-F1
#
_cell.length_a   1.000
_cell.length_b   1.000
_cell.length_c   1.000
_cell.angle_alpha   90.00
_cell.angle_beta   90.00
_cell.angle_gamma   90.00
#
_symmetry.space_group_name_H-M   'P 1'
#
loop_
_entity.id
_entity.type
_entity.pdbx_description
1 polymer ?
#
loop_
_entity_poly.entity_id
_entity_poly.type
_entity_poly.pdbx_seq_one_letter_code
_entity_poly.pdbx_strand_id
1 'polypeptide(L)'
;VNDPKQLLGIKGASETSSIWKLRIQLMKPITWIPLIWGVICGAAASGNFEWTFSNVLASLACMFMSGPLLAGYTQTINDFFDKEIDAINEPNRPIPSGKI
;
A
#
# COMPACT_ATOMS: atom_id res chain seq x y z
N VAL A 1 -12.66 16.64 7.37
CA VAL A 1 -12.63 15.46 8.28
C VAL A 1 -11.63 14.48 7.69
N ASN A 2 -10.68 13.95 8.47
CA ASN A 2 -9.72 12.97 7.96
C ASN A 2 -10.46 11.65 7.66
N ASP A 3 -10.64 11.32 6.38
CA ASP A 3 -11.20 10.03 5.96
C ASP A 3 -10.06 8.99 5.86
N PRO A 4 -10.04 7.94 6.71
CA PRO A 4 -9.03 6.90 6.64
C PRO A 4 -9.07 6.11 5.32
N LYS A 5 -10.24 6.01 4.69
CA LYS A 5 -10.41 5.29 3.41
C LYS A 5 -9.56 5.93 2.31
N GLN A 6 -9.41 7.25 2.36
CA GLN A 6 -8.61 8.00 1.40
C GLN A 6 -7.14 7.59 1.49
N LEU A 7 -6.57 7.56 2.69
CA LEU A 7 -5.18 7.14 2.90
C LEU A 7 -4.96 5.68 2.55
N LEU A 8 -5.95 4.82 2.82
CA LEU A 8 -5.86 3.38 2.55
C LEU A 8 -6.06 3.02 1.07
N GLY A 9 -6.44 3.97 0.21
CA GLY A 9 -6.71 3.70 -1.21
C GLY A 9 -8.02 2.95 -1.47
N ILE A 10 -9.01 3.09 -0.59
CA ILE A 10 -10.30 2.42 -0.69
C ILE A 10 -11.25 3.24 -1.58
N LYS A 11 -12.08 2.56 -2.37
CA LYS A 11 -13.10 3.18 -3.24
C LYS A 11 -14.11 4.01 -2.43
N GLY A 12 -14.61 5.09 -3.03
CA GLY A 12 -15.62 5.95 -2.42
C GLY A 12 -15.11 6.80 -1.25
N ALA A 13 -13.80 6.97 -1.12
CA ALA A 13 -13.19 7.85 -0.14
C ALA A 13 -13.38 9.34 -0.50
N SER A 14 -13.32 10.21 0.50
CA SER A 14 -13.33 11.66 0.30
C SER A 14 -12.11 12.12 -0.50
N GLU A 15 -12.27 13.17 -1.30
CA GLU A 15 -11.17 13.74 -2.06
C GLU A 15 -10.16 14.51 -1.18
N THR A 16 -8.94 14.63 -1.67
CA THR A 16 -7.91 15.45 -1.03
C THR A 16 -7.05 16.19 -2.05
N SER A 17 -6.57 17.37 -1.69
CA SER A 17 -5.61 18.16 -2.48
C SER A 17 -4.19 18.08 -1.93
N SER A 18 -3.96 17.34 -0.84
CA SER A 18 -2.64 17.20 -0.24
C SER A 18 -1.79 16.19 -1.02
N ILE A 19 -0.68 16.66 -1.61
CA ILE A 19 0.21 15.82 -2.43
C ILE A 19 0.75 14.59 -1.69
N TRP A 20 1.06 14.73 -0.40
CA TRP A 20 1.53 13.61 0.42
C TRP A 20 0.46 12.55 0.63
N LYS A 21 -0.80 12.97 0.86
CA LYS A 21 -1.92 12.06 1.01
C LYS A 21 -2.25 11.35 -0.30
N LEU A 22 -2.12 12.03 -1.44
CA LEU A 22 -2.31 11.46 -2.77
C LEU A 22 -1.26 10.39 -3.08
N ARG A 23 0.03 10.65 -2.77
CA ARG A 23 1.12 9.68 -2.95
C ARG A 23 0.90 8.42 -2.11
N ILE A 24 0.50 8.57 -0.85
CA ILE A 24 0.20 7.42 0.02
C ILE A 24 -1.02 6.65 -0.50
N GLN A 25 -2.09 7.35 -0.90
CA GLN A 25 -3.29 6.74 -1.47
C GLN A 25 -2.97 5.89 -2.71
N LEU A 26 -2.07 6.37 -3.58
CA LEU A 26 -1.67 5.69 -4.81
C LEU A 26 -0.99 4.33 -4.54
N MET A 27 -0.29 4.21 -3.41
CA MET A 27 0.34 2.97 -2.98
C MET A 27 -0.64 1.95 -2.39
N LYS A 28 -1.93 2.30 -2.27
CA LYS A 28 -3.04 1.50 -1.72
C LYS A 28 -2.65 0.68 -0.48
N PRO A 29 -2.40 1.32 0.67
CA PRO A 29 -1.92 0.64 1.88
C PRO A 29 -2.79 -0.50 2.38
N ILE A 30 -4.09 -0.52 2.03
CA ILE A 30 -4.97 -1.66 2.33
C ILE A 30 -4.43 -2.98 1.76
N THR A 31 -3.68 -2.93 0.66
CA THR A 31 -3.09 -4.10 0.00
C THR A 31 -1.83 -4.63 0.69
N TRP A 32 -1.26 -3.90 1.66
CA TRP A 32 -0.04 -4.32 2.35
C TRP A 32 -0.32 -5.37 3.43
N ILE A 33 -1.55 -5.39 3.97
CA ILE A 33 -1.93 -6.27 5.09
C ILE A 33 -1.63 -7.75 4.79
N PRO A 34 -2.03 -8.32 3.64
CA PRO A 34 -1.73 -9.72 3.34
C PRO A 34 -0.22 -10.01 3.26
N LEU A 35 0.58 -9.08 2.73
CA LEU A 35 2.03 -9.31 2.58
C LEU A 35 2.77 -9.22 3.91
N ILE A 36 2.37 -8.28 4.77
CA ILE A 36 2.89 -8.16 6.13
C ILE A 36 2.57 -9.44 6.92
N TRP A 37 1.33 -9.94 6.81
CA TRP A 37 0.93 -11.19 7.46
C TRP A 37 1.71 -12.39 6.93
N GLY A 38 1.98 -12.43 5.62
CA GLY A 38 2.82 -13.44 4.98
C GLY A 38 4.23 -13.50 5.59
N VAL A 39 4.83 -12.36 5.92
CA VAL A 39 6.14 -12.31 6.60
C VAL A 39 6.06 -12.91 8.00
N ILE A 40 5.01 -12.59 8.79
CA ILE A 40 4.82 -13.14 10.15
C ILE A 40 4.68 -14.65 10.09
N CYS A 41 3.79 -15.15 9.23
CA CYS A 41 3.56 -16.58 9.05
C CYS A 41 4.84 -17.29 8.57
N GLY A 42 5.58 -16.68 7.64
CA GLY A 42 6.86 -17.22 7.16
C GLY A 42 7.92 -17.27 8.25
N ALA A 43 8.05 -16.22 9.06
CA ALA A 43 8.97 -16.20 10.21
C ALA A 43 8.62 -17.32 11.21
N ALA A 44 7.34 -17.45 11.59
CA ALA A 44 6.89 -18.50 12.50
C ALA A 44 7.10 -19.91 11.92
N ALA A 45 6.80 -20.12 10.64
CA ALA A 45 6.94 -21.41 9.96
C ALA A 45 8.41 -21.81 9.68
N SER A 46 9.33 -20.84 9.69
CA SER A 46 10.75 -21.10 9.39
C SER A 46 11.46 -22.01 10.40
N GLY A 47 10.90 -22.16 11.61
CA GLY A 47 11.53 -22.90 12.71
C GLY A 47 12.80 -22.23 13.28
N ASN A 48 13.23 -21.09 12.73
CA ASN A 48 14.44 -20.37 13.13
C ASN A 48 14.14 -19.02 13.80
N PHE A 49 12.86 -18.64 13.87
CA PHE A 49 12.48 -17.39 14.51
C PHE A 49 12.47 -17.55 16.03
N GLU A 50 13.37 -16.82 16.67
CA GLU A 50 13.39 -16.57 18.11
C GLU A 50 12.99 -15.12 18.41
N TRP A 51 12.45 -14.86 19.60
CA TRP A 51 12.08 -13.52 20.09
C TRP A 51 13.30 -12.67 20.49
N THR A 52 14.27 -12.58 19.60
CA THR A 52 15.46 -11.75 19.73
C THR A 52 15.27 -10.44 18.97
N PHE A 53 15.97 -9.40 19.41
CA PHE A 53 15.91 -8.09 18.75
C PHE A 53 16.26 -8.17 17.26
N SER A 54 17.27 -8.95 16.89
CA SER A 54 17.71 -9.12 15.51
C SER A 54 16.64 -9.74 14.61
N ASN A 55 15.96 -10.79 15.09
CA ASN A 55 14.91 -11.46 14.32
C ASN A 55 13.67 -10.58 14.17
N VAL A 56 13.27 -9.88 15.24
CA VAL A 56 12.15 -8.92 15.17
C VAL A 56 12.48 -7.81 14.18
N LEU A 57 13.69 -7.25 14.23
CA LEU A 57 14.13 -6.21 13.31
C LEU A 57 14.17 -6.69 11.86
N ALA A 58 14.67 -7.91 11.62
CA ALA A 58 14.67 -8.52 10.29
C ALA A 58 13.24 -8.72 9.76
N SER A 59 12.33 -9.21 10.60
CA SER A 59 10.91 -9.36 10.23
C SER A 59 10.26 -8.00 9.91
N LEU A 60 10.51 -6.96 10.71
CA LEU A 60 10.01 -5.61 10.43
C LEU A 60 10.58 -5.04 9.13
N ALA A 61 11.87 -5.25 8.85
CA ALA A 61 12.49 -4.86 7.59
C ALA A 61 11.85 -5.59 6.40
N CYS A 62 11.62 -6.89 6.51
CA CYS A 62 10.91 -7.68 5.49
C CYS A 62 9.47 -7.18 5.26
N MET A 63 8.74 -6.84 6.32
CA MET A 63 7.38 -6.27 6.22
C MET A 63 7.38 -4.91 5.51
N PHE A 64 8.34 -4.05 5.84
CA PHE A 64 8.48 -2.74 5.19
C PHE A 64 8.85 -2.89 3.71
N MET A 65 9.74 -3.83 3.39
CA MET A 65 10.13 -4.15 2.03
C MET A 65 8.97 -4.74 1.22
N SER A 66 8.20 -5.68 1.78
CA SER A 66 7.12 -6.36 1.07
C SER A 66 5.87 -5.48 0.90
N GLY A 67 5.44 -4.77 1.95
CA GLY A 67 4.28 -3.89 1.90
C GLY A 67 4.58 -2.56 1.20
N PRO A 68 5.02 -1.53 1.92
CA PRO A 68 5.26 -0.20 1.35
C PRO A 68 6.12 -0.17 0.10
N LEU A 69 7.30 -0.80 0.11
CA LEU A 69 8.23 -0.67 -1.01
C LEU A 69 7.79 -1.49 -2.22
N LEU A 70 7.57 -2.79 -2.05
CA LEU A 70 7.20 -3.68 -3.16
C LEU A 70 5.74 -3.51 -3.57
N ALA A 71 4.76 -3.75 -2.69
CA ALA A 71 3.35 -3.63 -3.05
C ALA A 71 2.97 -2.18 -3.38
N GLY A 72 3.48 -1.20 -2.64
CA GLY A 72 3.21 0.21 -2.96
C GLY A 72 3.73 0.62 -4.35
N TYR A 73 4.93 0.16 -4.73
CA TYR A 73 5.48 0.37 -6.06
C TYR A 73 4.63 -0.31 -7.14
N THR A 74 4.30 -1.60 -6.97
CA THR A 74 3.51 -2.33 -7.97
C THR A 74 2.12 -1.73 -8.15
N GLN A 75 1.45 -1.29 -7.07
CA GLN A 75 0.16 -0.60 -7.16
C GLN A 75 0.26 0.73 -7.89
N THR A 76 1.32 1.49 -7.65
CA THR A 76 1.57 2.76 -8.34
C THR A 76 1.77 2.56 -9.84
N ILE A 77 2.55 1.55 -10.22
CA ILE A 77 2.77 1.20 -11.62
C ILE A 77 1.48 0.69 -12.27
N ASN A 78 0.70 -0.15 -11.58
CA ASN A 78 -0.59 -0.62 -12.09
C ASN A 78 -1.52 0.56 -12.41
N ASP A 79 -1.70 1.50 -11.49
CA ASP A 79 -2.58 2.66 -11.70
C ASP A 79 -2.09 3.59 -12.82
N PHE A 80 -0.78 3.64 -13.07
CA PHE A 80 -0.22 4.41 -14.19
C PHE A 80 -0.60 3.80 -15.54
N PHE A 81 -0.49 2.48 -15.68
CA PHE A 81 -0.85 1.78 -16.92
C PHE A 81 -2.36 1.61 -17.10
N ASP A 82 -3.12 1.54 -16.00
CA ASP A 82 -4.58 1.42 -16.01
C ASP A 82 -5.30 2.77 -16.15
N LYS A 83 -4.58 3.90 -16.29
CA LYS A 83 -5.14 5.26 -16.27
C LYS A 83 -6.35 5.48 -17.20
N GLU A 84 -6.36 4.87 -18.39
CA GLU A 84 -7.45 5.02 -19.37
C GLU A 84 -8.68 4.21 -18.96
N ILE A 85 -8.46 3.02 -18.40
CA ILE A 85 -9.51 2.15 -17.87
C ILE A 85 -10.11 2.77 -16.61
N ASP A 86 -9.25 3.30 -15.72
CA ASP A 86 -9.65 3.95 -14.49
C ASP A 86 -10.35 5.29 -14.73
N ALA A 87 -10.05 6.00 -15.81
CA ALA A 87 -10.81 7.21 -16.18
C ALA A 87 -12.30 6.89 -16.42
N ILE A 88 -12.63 5.67 -16.84
CA ILE A 88 -14.00 5.21 -17.04
C ILE A 88 -14.59 4.65 -15.74
N ASN A 89 -13.85 3.78 -15.04
CA ASN A 89 -14.38 3.02 -13.90
C ASN A 89 -14.26 3.74 -12.54
N GLU A 90 -13.19 4.51 -12.35
CA GLU A 90 -12.83 5.18 -11.10
C GLU A 90 -12.27 6.60 -11.35
N PRO A 91 -13.05 7.50 -11.97
CA PRO A 91 -12.56 8.79 -12.48
C PRO A 91 -11.94 9.69 -11.39
N ASN A 92 -12.31 9.48 -10.12
CA ASN A 92 -11.82 10.27 -9.00
C ASN A 92 -10.45 9.81 -8.46
N ARG A 93 -9.84 8.75 -9.03
CA ARG A 93 -8.50 8.27 -8.65
C ARG A 93 -7.43 9.32 -8.94
N PRO A 94 -6.30 9.34 -8.18
CA PRO A 94 -5.29 10.40 -8.29
C PRO A 94 -4.77 10.65 -9.71
N ILE A 95 -4.44 9.60 -10.47
CA ILE A 95 -3.87 9.70 -11.82
C ILE A 95 -4.92 10.15 -12.86
N PRO A 96 -6.06 9.44 -13.08
CA PRO A 96 -7.02 9.84 -14.10
C PRO A 96 -7.69 11.19 -13.82
N SER A 97 -7.80 11.60 -12.55
CA SER A 97 -8.32 12.92 -12.18
C SER A 97 -7.32 14.07 -12.33
N GLY A 98 -6.06 13.78 -12.71
CA GLY A 98 -5.01 14.80 -12.87
C GLY A 98 -4.57 15.46 -11.56
N LYS A 99 -4.80 14.81 -10.41
CA LYS A 99 -4.37 15.31 -9.09
C LYS A 99 -2.89 15.05 -8.82
N ILE A 100 -2.25 14.17 -9.59
CA ILE A 100 -0.82 13.85 -9.53
C ILE A 100 -0.22 13.61 -10.91
#